data_AF-A0A2W7BWM9-F1
#
_entry.id   AF-A0A2W7BWM9-F1
#
_cell.length_a   1.000
_cell.length_b   1.000
_cell.length_c   1.000
_cell.angle_alpha   90.00
_cell.angle_beta   90.00
_cell.angle_gamma   90.00
#
_symmetry.space_group_name_H-M   'P 1'
#
loop_
_entity.id
_entity.type
_entity.pdbx_description
1 polymer ?
#
loop_
_entity_poly.entity_id
_entity_poly.type
_entity_poly.pdbx_seq_one_letter_code
_entity_poly.pdbx_strand_id
1 'polypeptide(L)'
;AAPPPFSLPATMFLLVVAIAYFLHQMKPRDLGLAVGRSLPVLQKTALALGSAVLMARVFINSGVNGAGLPSMPLALAEGMSVVAGGTWPLFAAVVGMVGAFVAGSVTVSNMMFSLFQFGVAENIGAPPPLILALQTVGASAGNVICVSNIVAAAATVGLLGREGLLIRKLTPVVVYYLGLAGIIGLLSAAAL
;
A
#
# COMPACT_ATOMS: atom_id res chain seq x y z
N ALA A 1 5.38 10.24 -21.67
CA ALA A 1 4.14 10.79 -22.27
C ALA A 1 3.13 11.03 -21.15
N ALA A 2 2.42 12.17 -21.14
CA ALA A 2 1.36 12.39 -20.17
C ALA A 2 0.25 11.35 -20.42
N PRO A 3 -0.30 10.70 -19.38
CA PRO A 3 -1.37 9.73 -19.56
C PRO A 3 -2.59 10.42 -20.21
N PRO A 4 -3.35 9.73 -21.07
CA PRO A 4 -4.58 10.26 -21.66
C PRO A 4 -5.54 10.76 -20.56
N PRO A 5 -6.34 11.82 -20.79
CA PRO A 5 -7.16 12.46 -19.76
C PRO A 5 -8.16 11.50 -19.09
N PHE A 6 -8.60 10.44 -19.77
CA PHE A 6 -9.51 9.42 -19.24
C PHE A 6 -8.81 8.32 -18.43
N SER A 7 -7.49 8.33 -18.30
CA SER A 7 -6.74 7.26 -17.62
C SER A 7 -6.51 7.53 -16.14
N LEU A 8 -6.84 8.75 -15.68
CA LEU A 8 -6.65 9.16 -14.30
C LEU A 8 -7.87 8.72 -13.46
N PRO A 9 -7.67 8.05 -12.32
CA PRO A 9 -8.78 7.65 -11.44
C PRO A 9 -9.72 8.81 -11.08
N ALA A 10 -9.17 10.02 -10.91
CA ALA A 10 -9.93 11.22 -10.60
C ALA A 10 -10.96 11.58 -11.68
N THR A 11 -10.60 11.47 -12.97
CA THR A 11 -11.53 11.79 -14.07
C THR A 11 -12.64 10.75 -14.16
N MET A 12 -12.36 9.49 -13.87
CA MET A 12 -13.38 8.45 -13.75
C MET A 12 -14.37 8.72 -12.60
N PHE A 13 -13.88 9.12 -11.42
CA PHE A 13 -14.77 9.48 -10.30
C PHE A 13 -15.63 10.71 -10.62
N LEU A 14 -15.07 11.74 -11.25
CA LEU A 14 -15.83 12.92 -11.66
C LEU A 14 -16.93 12.58 -12.68
N LEU A 15 -16.62 11.67 -13.62
CA LEU A 15 -17.58 11.18 -14.60
C LEU A 15 -18.71 10.40 -13.93
N VAL A 16 -18.40 9.51 -12.98
CA VAL A 16 -19.41 8.79 -12.21
C VAL A 16 -20.29 9.74 -11.40
N VAL A 17 -19.70 10.77 -10.77
CA VAL A 17 -20.47 11.80 -10.05
C VAL A 17 -21.40 12.56 -11.00
N ALA A 18 -20.93 12.92 -12.19
CA ALA A 18 -21.75 13.60 -13.20
C ALA A 18 -22.92 12.71 -13.66
N ILE A 19 -22.66 11.43 -13.97
CA ILE A 19 -23.71 10.47 -14.33
C ILE A 19 -24.71 10.34 -13.18
N ALA A 20 -24.24 10.11 -11.95
CA ALA A 20 -25.10 9.94 -10.79
C ALA A 20 -25.97 11.17 -10.50
N TYR A 21 -25.44 12.39 -10.74
CA TYR A 21 -26.18 13.64 -10.62
C TYR A 21 -27.38 13.70 -11.58
N PHE A 22 -27.16 13.37 -12.85
CA PHE A 22 -28.22 13.36 -13.86
C PHE A 22 -29.20 12.19 -13.67
N LEU A 23 -28.71 11.00 -13.33
CA LEU A 23 -29.52 9.79 -13.19
C LEU A 23 -30.45 9.87 -11.97
N HIS A 24 -29.98 10.42 -10.85
CA HIS A 24 -30.80 10.65 -9.66
C HIS A 24 -31.53 12.01 -9.65
N GLN A 25 -31.44 12.80 -10.73
CA GLN A 25 -32.05 14.13 -10.84
C GLN A 25 -31.78 15.02 -9.61
N MET A 26 -30.53 15.01 -9.15
CA MET A 26 -30.16 15.75 -7.94
C MET A 26 -30.28 17.26 -8.14
N LYS A 27 -30.70 17.98 -7.10
CA LYS A 27 -30.65 19.44 -7.12
C LYS A 27 -29.22 19.90 -6.80
N PRO A 28 -28.78 21.07 -7.28
CA PRO A 28 -27.44 21.60 -6.98
C PRO A 28 -27.20 21.77 -5.47
N ARG A 29 -28.26 22.02 -4.70
CA ARG A 29 -28.22 22.03 -3.23
C ARG A 29 -27.83 20.68 -2.64
N ASP A 30 -28.35 19.59 -3.18
CA ASP A 30 -28.10 18.23 -2.67
C ASP A 30 -26.66 17.80 -2.97
N LEU A 31 -26.13 18.21 -4.13
CA LEU A 31 -24.71 18.03 -4.46
C LEU A 31 -23.80 18.81 -3.49
N GLY A 32 -24.15 20.08 -3.21
CA GLY A 32 -23.42 20.89 -2.22
C GLY A 32 -23.44 20.28 -0.82
N LEU A 33 -24.58 19.73 -0.39
CA LEU A 33 -24.69 19.01 0.88
C LEU A 33 -23.85 17.72 0.91
N ALA A 34 -23.81 16.97 -0.18
CA ALA A 34 -22.99 15.75 -0.29
C ALA A 34 -21.48 16.06 -0.20
N VAL A 35 -21.04 17.12 -0.87
CA VAL A 35 -19.65 17.62 -0.79
C VAL A 35 -19.35 18.11 0.63
N GLY A 36 -20.23 18.92 1.21
CA GLY A 36 -20.07 19.46 2.56
C GLY A 36 -19.99 18.38 3.65
N ARG A 37 -20.70 17.25 3.49
CA ARG A 37 -20.59 16.09 4.39
C ARG A 37 -19.27 15.32 4.24
N SER A 38 -18.63 15.38 3.08
CA SER A 38 -17.40 14.64 2.77
C SER A 38 -16.13 15.37 3.22
N LEU A 39 -16.13 16.71 3.18
CA LEU A 39 -14.96 17.54 3.58
C LEU A 39 -14.41 17.23 4.99
N PRO A 40 -15.23 17.09 6.05
CA PRO A 40 -14.74 16.84 7.40
C PRO A 40 -14.04 15.47 7.53
N VAL A 41 -14.46 14.49 6.73
CA VAL A 41 -13.83 13.16 6.68
C VAL A 41 -12.44 13.28 6.07
N LEU A 42 -12.31 14.03 4.97
CA LEU A 42 -11.02 14.27 4.31
C LEU A 42 -10.01 14.96 5.21
N GLN A 43 -10.42 15.91 6.05
CA GLN A 43 -9.50 16.60 6.97
C GLN A 43 -8.84 15.63 7.96
N LYS A 44 -9.63 14.73 8.56
CA LYS A 44 -9.10 13.72 9.50
C LYS A 44 -8.15 12.76 8.79
N THR A 45 -8.52 12.30 7.60
CA THR A 45 -7.68 11.42 6.78
C THR A 45 -6.40 12.12 6.30
N ALA A 46 -6.47 13.39 5.93
CA ALA A 46 -5.32 14.17 5.46
C ALA A 46 -4.27 14.36 6.56
N LEU A 47 -4.68 14.59 7.81
CA LEU A 47 -3.75 14.69 8.93
C LEU A 47 -3.01 13.36 9.19
N ALA A 48 -3.75 12.25 9.21
CA ALA A 48 -3.18 10.92 9.43
C ALA A 48 -2.28 10.47 8.27
N LEU A 49 -2.68 10.71 7.02
CA LEU A 49 -1.84 10.43 5.85
C LEU A 49 -0.64 11.38 5.78
N GLY A 50 -0.81 12.64 6.17
CA GLY A 50 0.24 13.65 6.14
C GLY A 50 1.45 13.26 6.99
N SER A 51 1.22 12.81 8.22
CA SER A 51 2.31 12.33 9.10
C SER A 51 3.01 11.09 8.52
N ALA A 52 2.23 10.14 8.00
CA ALA A 52 2.77 8.94 7.36
C ALA A 52 3.61 9.26 6.10
N VAL A 53 3.15 10.19 5.27
CA VAL A 53 3.87 10.66 4.08
C VAL A 53 5.16 11.38 4.47
N LEU A 54 5.13 12.24 5.50
CA LEU A 54 6.33 12.91 6.00
C LEU A 54 7.38 11.89 6.47
N MET A 55 6.96 10.87 7.23
CA MET A 55 7.86 9.79 7.66
C MET A 55 8.48 9.05 6.47
N ALA A 56 7.66 8.67 5.48
CA ALA A 56 8.16 8.02 4.26
C ALA A 56 9.14 8.93 3.48
N ARG A 57 8.89 10.24 3.43
CA ARG A 57 9.77 11.20 2.77
C ARG A 57 11.09 11.38 3.50
N VAL A 58 11.09 11.45 4.83
CA VAL A 58 12.33 11.47 5.63
C VAL A 58 13.13 10.19 5.40
N PHE A 59 12.45 9.04 5.40
CA PHE A 59 13.08 7.74 5.16
C PHE A 59 13.74 7.67 3.78
N ILE A 60 13.02 8.06 2.71
CA ILE A 60 13.54 8.09 1.33
C ILE A 60 14.67 9.11 1.14
N ASN A 61 14.54 10.31 1.70
CA ASN A 61 15.49 11.41 1.47
C ASN A 61 16.65 11.42 2.47
N SER A 62 16.78 10.40 3.33
CA SER A 62 17.89 10.24 4.27
C SER A 62 19.29 10.16 3.61
N GLY A 63 19.34 9.95 2.29
CA GLY A 63 20.58 10.01 1.50
C GLY A 63 21.17 11.43 1.38
N VAL A 64 20.40 12.48 1.70
CA VAL A 64 20.93 13.85 1.83
C VAL A 64 21.58 13.99 3.20
N ASN A 65 22.81 13.50 3.32
CA ASN A 65 23.58 13.54 4.56
C ASN A 65 25.02 14.00 4.29
N GLY A 66 25.66 14.60 5.30
CA GLY A 66 27.05 15.08 5.20
C GLY A 66 28.10 13.96 5.14
N ALA A 67 27.69 12.70 5.26
CA ALA A 67 28.56 11.52 5.30
C ALA A 67 28.65 10.76 3.97
N GLY A 68 27.89 11.16 2.94
CA GLY A 68 27.87 10.49 1.64
C GLY A 68 27.26 9.08 1.66
N LEU A 69 26.45 8.76 2.68
CA LEU A 69 25.82 7.44 2.82
C LEU A 69 24.59 7.32 1.91
N PRO A 70 24.29 6.11 1.37
CA PRO A 70 23.04 5.87 0.67
C PRO A 70 21.84 6.11 1.59
N SER A 71 20.68 6.37 1.00
CA SER A 71 19.45 6.49 1.80
C SER A 71 19.16 5.19 2.55
N MET A 72 18.51 5.27 3.71
CA MET A 72 18.16 4.10 4.52
C MET A 72 17.51 2.96 3.71
N PRO A 73 16.54 3.22 2.79
CA PRO A 73 15.99 2.17 1.93
C PRO A 73 17.04 1.47 1.07
N LEU A 74 18.01 2.20 0.53
CA LEU A 74 19.04 1.64 -0.33
C LEU A 74 20.12 0.91 0.46
N ALA A 75 20.51 1.42 1.63
CA ALA A 75 21.41 0.71 2.55
C ALA A 75 20.82 -0.64 3.00
N LEU A 76 19.52 -0.65 3.32
CA LEU A 76 18.80 -1.89 3.62
C LEU A 76 18.72 -2.81 2.40
N ALA A 77 18.55 -2.25 1.20
CA ALA A 77 18.48 -3.02 -0.03
C ALA A 77 19.78 -3.75 -0.33
N GLU A 78 20.93 -3.08 -0.16
CA GLU A 78 22.25 -3.70 -0.25
C GLU A 78 22.38 -4.88 0.71
N GLY A 79 22.10 -4.68 1.99
CA GLY A 79 22.16 -5.75 3.00
C GLY A 79 21.25 -6.94 2.66
N MET A 80 19.99 -6.68 2.30
CA MET A 80 19.04 -7.76 1.99
C MET A 80 19.35 -8.46 0.67
N SER A 81 19.91 -7.76 -0.31
CA SER A 81 20.35 -8.38 -1.57
C SER A 81 21.49 -9.37 -1.35
N VAL A 82 22.39 -9.12 -0.40
CA VAL A 82 23.47 -10.05 -0.02
C VAL A 82 22.91 -11.27 0.73
N VAL A 83 21.97 -11.06 1.65
CA VAL A 83 21.42 -12.13 2.50
C VAL A 83 20.46 -13.04 1.74
N ALA A 84 19.52 -12.47 1.00
CA ALA A 84 18.46 -13.22 0.33
C ALA A 84 18.77 -13.52 -1.14
N GLY A 85 19.54 -12.64 -1.81
CA GLY A 85 19.91 -12.79 -3.23
C GLY A 85 18.70 -13.12 -4.12
N GLY A 86 18.88 -14.09 -5.02
CA GLY A 86 17.85 -14.55 -5.94
C GLY A 86 16.58 -15.15 -5.28
N THR A 87 16.59 -15.41 -3.97
CA THR A 87 15.39 -15.87 -3.24
C THR A 87 14.49 -14.73 -2.76
N TRP A 88 14.91 -13.47 -2.94
CA TRP A 88 14.13 -12.29 -2.54
C TRP A 88 12.67 -12.24 -3.03
N PRO A 89 12.32 -12.68 -4.27
CA PRO A 89 10.94 -12.72 -4.72
C PRO A 89 10.00 -13.51 -3.80
N LEU A 90 10.50 -14.48 -3.05
CA LEU A 90 9.73 -15.23 -2.05
C LEU A 90 9.29 -14.33 -0.87
N PHE A 91 10.11 -13.34 -0.50
CA PHE A 91 9.95 -12.53 0.69
C PHE A 91 9.38 -11.12 0.40
N ALA A 92 9.41 -10.66 -0.85
CA ALA A 92 8.96 -9.33 -1.24
C ALA A 92 7.51 -9.02 -0.75
N ALA A 93 6.61 -10.01 -0.86
CA ALA A 93 5.24 -9.88 -0.37
C ALA A 93 5.15 -9.78 1.16
N VAL A 94 6.05 -10.43 1.91
CA VAL A 94 6.06 -10.37 3.38
C VAL A 94 6.38 -8.96 3.85
N VAL A 95 7.35 -8.29 3.21
CA VAL A 95 7.69 -6.90 3.53
C VAL A 95 6.51 -5.96 3.29
N GLY A 96 5.83 -6.12 2.14
CA GLY A 96 4.60 -5.37 1.85
C GLY A 96 3.54 -5.58 2.92
N MET A 97 3.31 -6.84 3.32
CA MET A 97 2.37 -7.24 4.37
C MET A 97 2.69 -6.57 5.70
N VAL A 98 3.93 -6.64 6.17
CA VAL A 98 4.35 -6.00 7.43
C VAL A 98 4.13 -4.48 7.36
N GLY A 99 4.53 -3.86 6.26
CA GLY A 99 4.36 -2.41 6.08
C GLY A 99 2.90 -1.98 6.16
N ALA A 100 1.98 -2.71 5.50
CA ALA A 100 0.57 -2.37 5.51
C ALA A 100 -0.14 -2.78 6.81
N PHE A 101 0.29 -3.86 7.46
CA PHE A 101 -0.23 -4.27 8.77
C PHE A 101 0.04 -3.20 9.83
N VAL A 102 1.26 -2.65 9.86
CA VAL A 102 1.66 -1.60 10.81
C VAL A 102 1.09 -0.23 10.42
N ALA A 103 1.18 0.15 9.15
CA ALA A 103 0.73 1.47 8.69
C ALA A 103 -0.79 1.58 8.51
N GLY A 104 -1.49 0.46 8.33
CA GLY A 104 -2.93 0.43 8.02
C GLY A 104 -3.31 1.01 6.66
N SER A 105 -2.35 1.12 5.75
CA SER A 105 -2.57 1.64 4.40
C SER A 105 -1.57 1.06 3.40
N VAL A 106 -2.10 0.53 2.31
CA VAL A 106 -1.29 0.05 1.17
C VAL A 106 -0.49 1.21 0.57
N THR A 107 -1.08 2.39 0.47
CA THR A 107 -0.41 3.58 -0.08
C THR A 107 0.80 3.98 0.77
N VAL A 108 0.63 4.03 2.09
CA VAL A 108 1.73 4.37 3.01
C VAL A 108 2.83 3.31 2.96
N SER A 109 2.48 2.03 3.00
CA SER A 109 3.44 0.93 2.88
C SER A 109 4.24 1.02 1.57
N ASN A 110 3.57 1.27 0.45
CA ASN A 110 4.23 1.43 -0.84
C ASN A 110 5.14 2.65 -0.86
N MET A 111 4.73 3.79 -0.31
CA MET A 111 5.60 4.96 -0.20
C MET A 111 6.85 4.68 0.64
N MET A 112 6.74 3.87 1.70
CA MET A 112 7.87 3.56 2.58
C MET A 112 8.85 2.55 1.96
N PHE A 113 8.34 1.45 1.38
CA PHE A 113 9.17 0.29 1.03
C PHE A 113 9.42 0.10 -0.46
N SER A 114 8.73 0.82 -1.37
CA SER A 114 8.93 0.61 -2.81
C SER A 114 10.35 0.95 -3.26
N LEU A 115 10.98 1.99 -2.69
CA LEU A 115 12.36 2.33 -3.04
C LEU A 115 13.35 1.26 -2.57
N PHE A 116 13.12 0.70 -1.39
CA PHE A 116 13.89 -0.43 -0.88
C PHE A 116 13.73 -1.67 -1.79
N GLN A 117 12.49 -2.03 -2.11
CA GLN A 117 12.19 -3.18 -2.97
C GLN A 117 12.72 -3.01 -4.40
N PHE A 118 12.66 -1.79 -4.93
CA PHE A 118 13.29 -1.43 -6.20
C PHE A 118 14.81 -1.61 -6.14
N GLY A 119 15.46 -1.11 -5.10
CA GLY A 119 16.90 -1.27 -4.90
C GLY A 119 17.33 -2.73 -4.77
N VAL A 120 16.56 -3.56 -4.04
CA VAL A 120 16.87 -5.00 -3.94
C VAL A 120 16.73 -5.66 -5.31
N ALA A 121 15.69 -5.33 -6.07
CA ALA A 121 15.47 -5.86 -7.41
C ALA A 121 16.65 -5.56 -8.34
N GLU A 122 17.11 -4.31 -8.37
CA GLU A 122 18.29 -3.91 -9.16
C GLU A 122 19.56 -4.67 -8.73
N ASN A 123 19.80 -4.79 -7.42
CA ASN A 123 21.00 -5.45 -6.90
C ASN A 123 21.05 -6.95 -7.21
N ILE A 124 19.90 -7.62 -7.27
CA ILE A 124 19.82 -9.07 -7.57
C ILE A 124 19.57 -9.35 -9.07
N GLY A 125 19.46 -8.31 -9.90
CA GLY A 125 19.15 -8.44 -11.33
C GLY A 125 17.72 -8.87 -11.65
N ALA A 126 16.77 -8.74 -10.71
CA ALA A 126 15.36 -9.06 -10.94
C ALA A 126 14.61 -7.84 -11.50
N PRO A 127 13.55 -8.02 -12.31
CA PRO A 127 12.76 -6.90 -12.81
C PRO A 127 12.11 -6.11 -11.66
N PRO A 128 12.40 -4.81 -11.49
CA PRO A 128 11.78 -4.02 -10.43
C PRO A 128 10.24 -4.02 -10.45
N PRO A 129 9.56 -3.97 -11.61
CA PRO A 129 8.10 -4.08 -11.66
C PRO A 129 7.55 -5.36 -11.03
N LEU A 130 8.27 -6.48 -11.14
CA LEU A 130 7.88 -7.76 -10.54
C LEU A 130 7.90 -7.66 -9.01
N ILE A 131 9.02 -7.20 -8.45
CA ILE A 131 9.20 -7.11 -7.00
C ILE A 131 8.23 -6.09 -6.39
N LEU A 132 8.00 -4.96 -7.07
CA LEU A 132 7.01 -3.97 -6.67
C LEU A 132 5.58 -4.53 -6.71
N ALA A 133 5.24 -5.33 -7.73
CA ALA A 133 3.95 -6.00 -7.79
C ALA A 133 3.76 -6.96 -6.59
N LEU A 134 4.77 -7.78 -6.28
CA LEU A 134 4.75 -8.67 -5.12
C LEU A 134 4.58 -7.91 -3.80
N GLN A 135 5.27 -6.78 -3.64
CA GLN A 135 5.08 -5.89 -2.49
C GLN A 135 3.62 -5.41 -2.40
N THR A 136 3.01 -4.98 -3.51
CA THR A 136 1.61 -4.48 -3.47
C THR A 136 0.60 -5.57 -3.13
N VAL A 137 0.82 -6.81 -3.59
CA VAL A 137 0.01 -7.97 -3.22
C VAL A 137 0.14 -8.25 -1.72
N GLY A 138 1.38 -8.26 -1.23
CA GLY A 138 1.69 -8.39 0.19
C GLY A 138 1.03 -7.31 1.04
N ALA A 139 1.16 -6.04 0.64
CA ALA A 139 0.56 -4.90 1.32
C ALA A 139 -0.97 -5.02 1.36
N SER A 140 -1.59 -5.48 0.28
CA SER A 140 -3.03 -5.75 0.26
C SER A 140 -3.42 -6.81 1.29
N ALA A 141 -2.65 -7.90 1.38
CA ALA A 141 -2.87 -8.94 2.38
C ALA A 141 -2.68 -8.43 3.82
N GLY A 142 -1.64 -7.66 4.10
CA GLY A 142 -1.41 -7.08 5.43
C GLY A 142 -2.49 -6.10 5.86
N ASN A 143 -3.05 -5.35 4.91
CA ASN A 143 -4.13 -4.41 5.18
C ASN A 143 -5.42 -5.10 5.67
N VAL A 144 -5.66 -6.35 5.28
CA VAL A 144 -6.81 -7.17 5.72
C VAL A 144 -6.77 -7.42 7.23
N ILE A 145 -5.58 -7.63 7.78
CA ILE A 145 -5.38 -7.92 9.21
C ILE A 145 -4.92 -6.72 10.04
N CYS A 146 -4.86 -5.53 9.45
CA CYS A 146 -4.45 -4.33 10.17
C CYS A 146 -5.40 -4.06 11.35
N VAL A 147 -4.80 -3.78 12.52
CA VAL A 147 -5.54 -3.56 13.77
C VAL A 147 -6.52 -2.40 13.66
N SER A 148 -6.11 -1.26 13.07
CA SER A 148 -6.98 -0.09 12.92
C SER A 148 -8.20 -0.39 12.05
N ASN A 149 -8.03 -1.18 10.98
CA ASN A 149 -9.13 -1.59 10.10
C ASN A 149 -10.08 -2.57 10.80
N ILE A 150 -9.53 -3.53 11.54
CA ILE A 150 -10.34 -4.53 12.25
C ILE A 150 -11.12 -3.91 13.41
N VAL A 151 -10.51 -3.01 14.17
CA VAL A 151 -11.21 -2.28 15.24
C VAL A 151 -12.37 -1.46 14.66
N ALA A 152 -12.14 -0.74 13.56
CA ALA A 152 -13.20 0.01 12.88
C ALA A 152 -14.32 -0.91 12.37
N ALA A 153 -13.98 -2.02 11.71
CA ALA A 153 -14.96 -2.98 11.23
C ALA A 153 -15.77 -3.61 12.37
N ALA A 154 -15.10 -4.06 13.44
CA ALA A 154 -15.74 -4.65 14.61
C ALA A 154 -16.74 -3.70 15.28
N ALA A 155 -16.43 -2.39 15.33
CA ALA A 155 -17.33 -1.37 15.85
C ALA A 155 -18.64 -1.26 15.03
N THR A 156 -18.59 -1.42 13.70
CA THR A 156 -19.79 -1.31 12.84
C THR A 156 -20.76 -2.47 12.97
N VAL A 157 -20.28 -3.65 13.36
CA VAL A 157 -21.08 -4.89 13.47
C VAL A 157 -21.32 -5.33 14.92
N GLY A 158 -20.92 -4.53 15.90
CA GLY A 158 -21.13 -4.81 17.33
C GLY A 158 -20.25 -5.94 17.89
N LEU A 159 -19.07 -6.18 17.30
CA LEU A 159 -18.13 -7.23 17.70
C LEU A 159 -16.91 -6.68 18.48
N LEU A 160 -17.06 -5.58 19.20
CA LEU A 160 -15.99 -5.00 20.03
C LEU A 160 -15.43 -6.02 21.04
N GLY A 161 -14.12 -6.05 21.20
CA GLY A 161 -13.42 -7.03 22.06
C GLY A 161 -13.22 -8.40 21.42
N ARG A 162 -13.62 -8.59 20.15
CA ARG A 162 -13.41 -9.83 19.37
C ARG A 162 -12.44 -9.63 18.20
N GLU A 163 -11.61 -8.60 18.24
CA GLU A 163 -10.64 -8.26 17.18
C GLU A 163 -9.66 -9.40 16.93
N GLY A 164 -9.17 -10.04 18.00
CA GLY A 164 -8.28 -11.20 17.90
C GLY A 164 -8.92 -12.40 17.18
N LEU A 165 -10.23 -12.61 17.35
CA LEU A 165 -10.96 -13.66 16.63
C LEU A 165 -11.08 -13.33 15.14
N LEU A 166 -11.30 -12.06 14.80
CA LEU A 166 -11.32 -11.57 13.42
C LEU A 166 -9.96 -11.74 12.76
N ILE A 167 -8.87 -11.27 13.41
CA ILE A 167 -7.50 -11.44 12.92
C ILE A 167 -7.21 -12.92 12.66
N ARG A 168 -7.50 -13.79 13.64
CA ARG A 168 -7.25 -15.23 13.53
C ARG A 168 -8.02 -15.88 12.39
N LYS A 169 -9.25 -15.45 12.12
CA LYS A 169 -10.05 -15.94 10.98
C LYS A 169 -9.54 -15.44 9.64
N LEU A 170 -8.89 -14.29 9.60
CA LEU A 170 -8.35 -13.68 8.38
C LEU A 170 -6.89 -14.09 8.11
N THR A 171 -6.15 -14.58 9.11
CA THR A 171 -4.78 -15.08 8.93
C THR A 171 -4.63 -16.11 7.79
N PRO A 172 -5.52 -17.09 7.60
CA PRO A 172 -5.42 -18.02 6.48
C PRO A 172 -5.47 -17.33 5.11
N VAL A 173 -6.23 -16.23 4.99
CA VAL A 173 -6.28 -15.43 3.75
C VAL A 173 -4.92 -14.77 3.52
N VAL A 174 -4.32 -14.19 4.57
CA VAL A 174 -2.99 -13.58 4.46
C VAL A 174 -1.94 -14.60 4.05
N VAL A 175 -1.94 -15.78 4.69
CA VAL A 175 -1.01 -16.87 4.36
C VAL A 175 -1.19 -17.33 2.91
N TYR A 176 -2.43 -17.44 2.43
CA TYR A 176 -2.72 -17.77 1.03
C TYR A 176 -2.12 -16.74 0.06
N TYR A 177 -2.35 -15.45 0.30
CA TYR A 177 -1.80 -14.38 -0.55
C TYR A 177 -0.27 -14.38 -0.54
N LEU A 178 0.35 -14.52 0.63
CA LEU A 178 1.81 -14.55 0.75
C LEU A 178 2.43 -15.78 0.09
N GLY A 179 1.86 -16.96 0.30
CA GLY A 179 2.33 -18.20 -0.31
C GLY A 179 2.22 -18.16 -1.83
N LEU A 180 1.06 -17.74 -2.34
CA LEU A 180 0.83 -17.64 -3.78
C LEU A 180 1.73 -16.57 -4.43
N ALA A 181 1.85 -15.40 -3.82
CA ALA A 181 2.75 -14.35 -4.31
C ALA A 181 4.22 -14.82 -4.32
N GLY A 182 4.65 -15.51 -3.26
CA GLY A 182 6.01 -16.05 -3.17
C GLY A 182 6.31 -17.11 -4.23
N ILE A 183 5.37 -18.02 -4.48
CA ILE A 183 5.49 -19.04 -5.55
C ILE A 183 5.56 -18.37 -6.92
N ILE A 184 4.65 -17.43 -7.21
CA ILE A 184 4.64 -16.69 -8.48
C ILE A 184 5.94 -15.90 -8.64
N GLY A 185 6.41 -15.25 -7.58
CA GLY A 185 7.65 -14.48 -7.57
C GLY A 185 8.87 -15.34 -7.91
N LEU A 186 8.98 -16.54 -7.32
CA LEU A 186 10.08 -17.46 -7.64
C LEU A 186 9.99 -18.00 -9.07
N LEU A 187 8.79 -18.41 -9.52
CA LEU A 187 8.62 -18.94 -10.87
C LEU A 187 8.93 -17.90 -11.96
N SER A 188 8.49 -16.66 -11.73
CA SER A 188 8.74 -15.55 -12.67
C SER A 188 10.20 -15.09 -12.65
N ALA A 189 10.85 -15.06 -11.49
CA ALA A 189 12.26 -14.73 -11.39
C ALA A 189 13.17 -15.83 -11.98
N ALA A 190 12.76 -17.10 -11.93
CA ALA A 190 13.49 -18.21 -12.55
C ALA A 190 13.29 -18.30 -14.07
N ALA A 191 12.29 -17.60 -14.63
CA ALA A 191 11.98 -17.59 -16.06
C ALA A 191 12.63 -16.42 -16.82
N LEU A 192 13.40 -15.57 -16.12
CA LEU A 192 14.17 -14.45 -16.66
C LEU A 192 15.67 -14.76 -16.64
#